data_AF-A0A9P4KGJ9-F1
#
_entry.id   AF-A0A9P4KGJ9-F1
#
_cell.length_a   1.000
_cell.length_b   1.000
_cell.length_c   1.000
_cell.angle_alpha   90.00
_cell.angle_beta   90.00
_cell.angle_gamma   90.00
#
_symmetry.space_group_name_H-M   'P 1'
#
loop_
_entity.id
_entity.type
_entity.pdbx_description
1 polymer ?
#
loop_
_entity_poly.entity_id
_entity_poly.type
_entity_poly.pdbx_seq_one_letter_code
_entity_poly.pdbx_strand_id
1 'polypeptide(L)'
;MPVVELYKRASALAEAALCTKKNEDLELAFGGEARGAFLWLQCFISEEEDWCQTIGCPACTTTTTLSTESHIRLTIAAALLSTASLSSPTSSPAPSSTSSAASSPLLEDPPSIDELNAPSLPPLPHILPALREAMSADPFWGPDYWSFIFARANQLSAGIQMLIAECTALESLVSSPTTARPTTRPSSQHTFTTPAAFQPTSISSVLRPIREEQEERGLKLKKSKLAKRQLRLQGEEIEFLKRCAMQCWARAVVPRGLRSELEPQRSRRNRSLTCP
;
A
#
# COMPACT_ATOMS: atom_id res chain seq x y z
N MET A 1 8.42 14.87 5.50
CA MET A 1 8.88 13.87 4.51
C MET A 1 7.69 13.45 3.65
N PRO A 2 7.76 13.58 2.31
CA PRO A 2 6.65 13.29 1.40
C PRO A 2 6.04 11.89 1.58
N VAL A 3 6.86 10.91 1.97
CA VAL A 3 6.43 9.53 2.22
C VAL A 3 5.49 9.41 3.42
N VAL A 4 5.73 10.16 4.49
CA VAL A 4 4.87 10.19 5.68
C VAL A 4 3.53 10.84 5.36
N GLU A 5 3.55 11.92 4.58
CA GLU A 5 2.34 12.60 4.13
C GLU A 5 1.50 11.73 3.20
N LEU A 6 2.15 11.03 2.25
CA LEU A 6 1.49 10.04 1.40
C LEU A 6 0.80 8.96 2.23
N TYR A 7 1.50 8.38 3.21
CA TYR A 7 0.92 7.35 4.08
C TYR A 7 -0.25 7.88 4.91
N LYS A 8 -0.13 9.07 5.50
CA LYS A 8 -1.22 9.71 6.26
C LYS A 8 -2.44 9.96 5.37
N ARG A 9 -2.23 10.47 4.16
CA ARG A 9 -3.29 10.70 3.16
C ARG A 9 -3.95 9.39 2.76
N ALA A 10 -3.17 8.38 2.39
CA ALA A 10 -3.66 7.05 2.03
C ALA A 10 -4.48 6.43 3.17
N SER A 11 -3.99 6.53 4.41
CA SER A 11 -4.68 6.02 5.60
C SER A 11 -6.02 6.73 5.81
N ALA A 12 -6.06 8.06 5.73
CA ALA A 12 -7.29 8.83 5.89
C ALA A 12 -8.34 8.49 4.82
N LEU A 13 -7.91 8.29 3.57
CA LEU A 13 -8.80 7.88 2.48
C LEU A 13 -9.32 6.46 2.67
N ALA A 14 -8.46 5.53 3.07
CA ALA A 14 -8.86 4.16 3.38
C ALA A 14 -9.84 4.12 4.55
N GLU A 15 -9.62 4.91 5.61
CA GLU A 15 -10.53 5.03 6.75
C GLU A 15 -11.92 5.53 6.31
N ALA A 16 -11.94 6.55 5.44
CA ALA A 16 -13.18 7.11 4.90
C ALA A 16 -13.91 6.12 3.98
N ALA A 17 -13.19 5.42 3.11
CA ALA A 17 -13.76 4.49 2.13
C ALA A 17 -14.31 3.21 2.79
N LEU A 18 -13.64 2.70 3.82
CA LEU A 18 -13.99 1.46 4.51
C LEU A 18 -14.85 1.67 5.77
N CYS A 19 -15.02 2.93 6.20
CA CYS A 19 -15.70 3.28 7.45
C CYS A 19 -15.12 2.54 8.68
N THR A 20 -13.81 2.35 8.71
CA THR A 20 -13.08 1.67 9.81
C THR A 20 -11.89 2.50 10.24
N LYS A 21 -11.50 2.36 11.51
CA LYS A 21 -10.27 2.94 12.08
C LYS A 21 -9.22 1.89 12.43
N LYS A 22 -9.46 0.64 12.03
CA LYS A 22 -8.55 -0.45 12.31
C LYS A 22 -7.44 -0.44 11.27
N ASN A 23 -6.22 -0.16 11.70
CA ASN A 23 -5.03 -0.14 10.83
C ASN A 23 -4.84 -1.43 10.04
N GLU A 24 -5.24 -2.59 10.59
CA GLU A 24 -5.15 -3.90 9.95
C GLU A 24 -6.09 -4.04 8.74
N ASP A 25 -7.19 -3.27 8.69
CA ASP A 25 -8.20 -3.37 7.64
C ASP A 25 -7.97 -2.33 6.51
N LEU A 26 -7.16 -1.30 6.74
CA LEU A 26 -6.97 -0.18 5.79
C LEU A 26 -6.37 -0.62 4.46
N GLU A 27 -5.54 -1.66 4.48
CA GLU A 27 -4.97 -2.25 3.27
C GLU A 27 -6.02 -2.80 2.29
N LEU A 28 -7.25 -3.08 2.76
CA LEU A 28 -8.35 -3.59 1.92
C LEU A 28 -8.91 -2.52 0.98
N ALA A 29 -8.58 -1.25 1.21
CA ALA A 29 -8.95 -0.16 0.30
C ALA A 29 -8.12 -0.18 -0.99
N PHE A 30 -6.99 -0.91 -1.00
CA PHE A 30 -6.03 -0.90 -2.10
C PHE A 30 -5.91 -2.26 -2.78
N GLY A 31 -5.61 -2.24 -4.09
CA GLY A 31 -5.44 -3.43 -4.93
C GLY A 31 -3.97 -3.72 -5.27
N GLY A 32 -3.68 -4.96 -5.67
CA GLY A 32 -2.41 -5.33 -6.32
C GLY A 32 -1.14 -4.81 -5.62
N GLU A 33 -0.25 -4.17 -6.40
CA GLU A 33 1.01 -3.60 -5.91
C GLU A 33 0.79 -2.36 -5.03
N ALA A 34 -0.32 -1.63 -5.18
CA ALA A 34 -0.64 -0.48 -4.31
C ALA A 34 -0.86 -0.94 -2.86
N ARG A 35 -1.56 -2.06 -2.66
CA ARG A 35 -1.70 -2.69 -1.34
C ARG A 35 -0.35 -3.09 -0.76
N GLY A 36 0.51 -3.70 -1.57
CA GLY A 36 1.87 -4.07 -1.16
C GLY A 36 2.69 -2.86 -0.71
N ALA A 37 2.63 -1.76 -1.46
CA ALA A 37 3.29 -0.51 -1.10
C ALA A 37 2.71 0.13 0.16
N PHE A 38 1.38 0.12 0.33
CA PHE A 38 0.74 0.63 1.54
C PHE A 38 1.21 -0.12 2.79
N LEU A 39 1.15 -1.46 2.77
CA LEU A 39 1.67 -2.30 3.85
C LEU A 39 3.15 -2.06 4.12
N TRP A 40 3.94 -1.92 3.07
CA TRP A 40 5.36 -1.65 3.19
C TRP A 40 5.62 -0.33 3.92
N LEU A 41 4.92 0.73 3.51
CA LEU A 41 5.00 2.05 4.14
C LEU A 41 4.52 2.02 5.59
N GLN A 42 3.44 1.30 5.87
CA GLN A 42 2.92 1.10 7.22
C GLN A 42 3.99 0.49 8.13
N CYS A 43 4.62 -0.60 7.72
CA CYS A 43 5.70 -1.23 8.48
C CYS A 43 6.89 -0.28 8.61
N PHE A 44 7.37 0.29 7.51
CA PHE A 44 8.55 1.17 7.51
C PHE A 44 8.39 2.38 8.44
N ILE A 45 7.25 3.07 8.36
CA ILE A 45 6.99 4.26 9.19
C ILE A 45 6.83 3.88 10.66
N SER A 46 6.27 2.71 10.96
CA SER A 46 6.13 2.24 12.35
C SER A 46 7.46 1.87 13.00
N GLU A 47 8.46 1.46 12.20
CA GLU A 47 9.78 1.05 12.69
C GLU A 47 10.80 2.20 12.68
N GLU A 48 10.73 3.09 11.68
CA GLU A 48 11.74 4.11 11.39
C GLU A 48 11.17 5.55 11.49
N GLU A 49 10.32 5.80 12.49
CA GLU A 49 9.64 7.09 12.68
C GLU A 49 10.62 8.27 12.79
N ASP A 50 11.69 8.13 13.58
CA ASP A 50 12.70 9.18 13.80
C ASP A 50 13.44 9.55 12.51
N TRP A 51 13.77 8.55 11.69
CA TRP A 51 14.40 8.75 10.40
C TRP A 51 13.46 9.46 9.43
N CYS A 52 12.19 9.06 9.40
CA CYS A 52 11.14 9.70 8.59
C CYS A 52 10.85 11.15 9.00
N GLN A 53 11.00 11.48 10.28
CA GLN A 53 10.84 12.85 10.77
C GLN A 53 12.14 13.66 10.69
N THR A 54 13.24 13.04 10.21
CA THR A 54 14.57 13.65 10.13
C THR A 54 15.01 14.26 11.47
N ILE A 55 14.68 13.58 12.57
CA ILE A 55 15.02 14.05 13.92
C ILE A 55 16.53 13.91 14.13
N GLY A 56 17.19 15.00 14.51
CA GLY A 56 18.60 15.01 14.88
C GLY A 56 19.52 15.67 13.84
N CYS A 57 20.76 15.22 13.79
CA CYS A 57 21.78 15.78 12.90
C CYS A 57 21.60 15.22 11.47
N PRO A 58 21.56 16.07 10.43
CA PRO A 58 21.43 15.64 9.04
C PRO A 58 22.52 14.64 8.60
N ALA A 59 23.75 14.81 9.08
CA ALA A 59 24.84 13.88 8.79
C ALA A 59 24.52 12.48 9.33
N CYS A 60 24.03 12.38 10.57
CA CYS A 60 23.62 11.11 11.15
C CYS A 60 22.48 10.47 10.36
N THR A 61 21.45 11.24 9.96
CA THR A 61 20.36 10.73 9.13
C THR A 61 20.86 10.18 7.80
N THR A 62 21.79 10.88 7.13
CA THR A 62 22.39 10.39 5.88
C THR A 62 23.26 9.15 6.07
N THR A 63 23.96 9.04 7.20
CA THR A 63 24.74 7.83 7.52
C THR A 63 23.82 6.65 7.80
N THR A 64 22.72 6.87 8.53
CA THR A 64 21.70 5.85 8.80
C THR A 64 21.07 5.31 7.50
N THR A 65 21.06 6.09 6.41
CA THR A 65 20.55 5.63 5.12
C THR A 65 21.20 4.33 4.62
N LEU A 66 22.49 4.11 4.91
CA LEU A 66 23.23 2.90 4.51
C LEU A 66 23.19 1.79 5.57
N SER A 67 22.53 2.00 6.72
CA SER A 67 22.55 1.05 7.84
C SER A 67 21.65 -0.16 7.63
N THR A 68 20.56 -0.02 6.87
CA THR A 68 19.59 -1.11 6.62
C THR A 68 19.15 -1.14 5.16
N GLU A 69 18.71 -2.32 4.72
CA GLU A 69 18.17 -2.50 3.36
C GLU A 69 16.92 -1.63 3.13
N SER A 70 16.08 -1.45 4.15
CA SER A 70 14.83 -0.69 4.04
C SER A 70 15.09 0.79 3.72
N HIS A 71 16.06 1.41 4.40
CA HIS A 71 16.47 2.79 4.14
C HIS A 71 17.04 2.98 2.74
N ILE A 72 17.94 2.09 2.32
CA ILE A 72 18.54 2.15 0.98
C ILE A 72 17.45 1.98 -0.07
N ARG A 73 16.58 0.96 0.08
CA ARG A 73 15.49 0.69 -0.85
C ARG A 73 14.54 1.88 -0.98
N LEU A 74 14.16 2.52 0.13
CA LEU A 74 13.30 3.70 0.10
C LEU A 74 13.99 4.89 -0.56
N THR A 75 15.28 5.08 -0.30
CA THR A 75 16.05 6.18 -0.89
C THR A 75 16.17 6.04 -2.40
N ILE A 76 16.43 4.82 -2.90
CA ILE A 76 16.41 4.52 -4.34
C ILE A 76 15.02 4.74 -4.91
N ALA A 77 13.97 4.21 -4.27
CA ALA A 77 12.60 4.38 -4.74
C ALA A 77 12.19 5.87 -4.81
N ALA A 78 12.54 6.66 -3.78
CA ALA A 78 12.30 8.10 -3.76
C ALA A 78 13.04 8.82 -4.89
N ALA A 79 14.31 8.48 -5.14
CA ALA A 79 15.06 9.05 -6.25
C ALA A 79 14.43 8.70 -7.61
N LEU A 80 13.98 7.46 -7.81
CA LEU A 80 13.26 7.04 -9.02
C LEU A 80 11.97 7.83 -9.20
N LEU A 81 11.18 8.00 -8.14
CA LEU A 81 9.94 8.79 -8.14
C LEU A 81 10.19 10.26 -8.49
N SER A 82 11.24 10.87 -7.92
CA SER A 82 11.62 12.26 -8.24
C SER A 82 12.05 12.44 -9.69
N THR A 83 12.65 11.42 -10.32
CA THR A 83 13.01 11.47 -11.74
C THR A 83 11.85 11.12 -12.68
N ALA A 84 10.89 10.31 -12.24
CA ALA A 84 9.73 9.91 -13.05
C ALA A 84 8.89 11.13 -13.48
N SER A 85 8.77 12.15 -12.62
CA SER A 85 8.10 13.41 -12.93
C SER A 85 8.74 14.19 -14.10
N LEU A 86 10.00 13.92 -14.45
CA LEU A 86 10.67 14.54 -15.61
C LEU A 86 10.36 13.83 -16.94
N SER A 87 9.83 12.59 -16.88
CA SER A 87 9.67 11.74 -18.06
C SER A 87 8.29 11.82 -18.73
N SER A 88 7.38 12.63 -18.18
CA SER A 88 6.14 13.00 -18.88
C SER A 88 6.49 13.78 -20.15
N PRO A 89 6.18 13.27 -21.36
CA PRO A 89 6.48 13.97 -22.60
C PRO A 89 5.52 15.13 -22.80
N THR A 90 5.81 16.28 -22.22
CA THR A 90 5.33 17.59 -22.69
C THR A 90 6.47 18.57 -22.53
N SER A 91 7.44 18.45 -23.42
CA SER A 91 8.32 19.52 -23.90
C SER A 91 9.29 18.87 -24.89
N SER A 92 8.98 19.01 -26.17
CA SER A 92 9.89 18.70 -27.26
C SER A 92 11.25 19.39 -27.03
N PRO A 93 12.38 18.73 -27.31
CA PRO A 93 13.67 19.40 -27.29
C PRO A 93 13.74 20.33 -28.51
N ALA A 94 13.92 21.63 -28.27
CA ALA A 94 14.28 22.56 -29.32
C ALA A 94 15.76 22.38 -29.68
N PRO A 95 16.11 22.10 -30.94
CA PRO A 95 17.37 22.57 -31.49
C PRO A 95 17.14 23.95 -32.13
N SER A 96 17.95 24.89 -31.68
CA SER A 96 18.05 26.25 -32.19
C SER A 96 18.32 26.32 -33.70
N SER A 97 17.77 27.37 -34.31
CA SER A 97 18.27 28.19 -35.42
C SER A 97 17.46 28.21 -36.73
N THR A 98 17.21 29.47 -37.15
CA THR A 98 16.88 29.99 -38.50
C THR A 98 15.43 30.03 -39.01
N SER A 99 14.90 31.27 -38.95
CA SER A 99 14.13 32.02 -39.97
C SER A 99 12.69 31.62 -40.39
N SER A 100 11.81 32.61 -40.17
CA SER A 100 10.76 33.14 -41.07
C SER A 100 9.32 32.60 -41.04
N ALA A 101 8.44 33.55 -40.66
CA ALA A 101 7.17 33.93 -41.29
C ALA A 101 5.89 33.07 -41.13
N ALA A 102 4.94 33.70 -40.42
CA ALA A 102 3.52 33.85 -40.71
C ALA A 102 2.62 32.60 -40.90
N SER A 103 1.70 32.38 -39.95
CA SER A 103 0.23 32.59 -40.09
C SER A 103 -0.51 31.99 -38.88
N SER A 104 -1.32 32.80 -38.20
CA SER A 104 -2.30 32.39 -37.16
C SER A 104 -3.60 31.81 -37.80
N PRO A 105 -4.67 31.44 -37.06
CA PRO A 105 -4.79 30.91 -35.69
C PRO A 105 -5.64 29.61 -35.63
N LEU A 106 -5.48 28.78 -34.59
CA LEU A 106 -6.57 27.91 -34.10
C LEU A 106 -6.65 28.04 -32.58
N LEU A 107 -7.85 28.38 -32.11
CA LEU A 107 -8.23 28.48 -30.72
C LEU A 107 -8.07 27.11 -30.05
N GLU A 108 -7.01 26.94 -29.27
CA GLU A 108 -6.98 25.99 -28.16
C GLU A 108 -7.24 26.78 -26.88
N ASP A 109 -8.19 26.29 -26.09
CA ASP A 109 -8.48 26.80 -24.76
C ASP A 109 -7.18 26.90 -23.93
N PRO A 110 -6.93 28.01 -23.22
CA PRO A 110 -5.69 28.17 -22.48
C PRO A 110 -5.60 27.10 -21.38
N PRO A 111 -4.45 26.40 -21.23
CA PRO A 111 -4.24 25.56 -20.07
C PRO A 111 -4.32 26.45 -18.83
N SER A 112 -5.15 26.03 -17.87
CA SER A 112 -5.28 26.63 -16.56
C SER A 112 -3.90 26.87 -15.95
N ILE A 113 -3.63 28.12 -15.61
CA ILE A 113 -2.37 28.68 -15.07
C ILE A 113 -2.01 28.04 -13.70
N ASP A 114 -2.91 27.23 -13.13
CA ASP A 114 -2.72 26.49 -11.89
C ASP A 114 -1.83 25.24 -12.02
N GLU A 115 -1.65 24.66 -13.21
CA GLU A 115 -0.77 23.47 -13.37
C GLU A 115 0.72 23.81 -13.51
N LEU A 116 1.08 25.02 -13.94
CA LEU A 116 2.49 25.45 -14.05
C LEU A 116 3.15 25.81 -12.70
N ASN A 117 2.35 26.03 -11.65
CA ASN A 117 2.83 26.45 -10.33
C ASN A 117 2.74 25.36 -9.26
N ALA A 118 2.47 24.11 -9.64
CA ALA A 118 2.61 23.01 -8.70
C ALA A 118 4.09 22.92 -8.28
N PRO A 119 4.41 22.96 -6.96
CA PRO A 119 5.78 22.83 -6.50
C PRO A 119 6.32 21.45 -6.90
N SER A 120 7.12 21.41 -7.96
CA SER A 120 7.80 20.20 -8.38
C SER A 120 9.10 20.06 -7.60
N LEU A 121 9.38 18.85 -7.14
CA LEU A 121 10.64 18.56 -6.47
C LEU A 121 11.79 18.73 -7.48
N PRO A 122 12.89 19.40 -7.12
CA PRO A 122 14.04 19.49 -8.00
C PRO A 122 14.55 18.08 -8.31
N PRO A 123 14.94 17.78 -9.55
CA PRO A 123 15.47 16.48 -9.88
C PRO A 123 16.83 16.28 -9.20
N LEU A 124 17.03 15.07 -8.67
CA LEU A 124 18.24 14.70 -7.94
C LEU A 124 18.97 13.55 -8.65
N PRO A 125 19.46 13.76 -9.90
CA PRO A 125 20.01 12.69 -10.74
C PRO A 125 21.30 12.08 -10.18
N HIS A 126 22.00 12.80 -9.30
CA HIS A 126 23.28 12.38 -8.73
C HIS A 126 23.14 11.41 -7.55
N ILE A 127 21.95 11.26 -6.97
CA ILE A 127 21.75 10.42 -5.78
C ILE A 127 21.98 8.95 -6.11
N LEU A 128 21.43 8.45 -7.22
CA LEU A 128 21.56 7.02 -7.57
C LEU A 128 23.02 6.62 -7.86
N PRO A 129 23.81 7.37 -8.67
CA PRO A 129 25.23 7.10 -8.84
C PRO A 129 26.02 7.16 -7.53
N ALA A 130 25.79 8.18 -6.70
CA ALA A 130 26.50 8.34 -5.42
C ALA A 130 26.19 7.20 -4.45
N LEU A 131 24.92 6.78 -4.36
CA LEU A 131 24.51 5.67 -3.51
C LEU A 131 25.09 4.34 -3.98
N ARG A 132 25.16 4.13 -5.31
CA ARG A 132 25.81 2.94 -5.89
C ARG A 132 27.29 2.86 -5.53
N GLU A 133 28.00 3.97 -5.67
CA GLU A 133 29.42 4.06 -5.31
C GLU A 133 29.63 3.83 -3.81
N ALA A 134 28.83 4.49 -2.97
CA ALA A 134 28.88 4.33 -1.53
C ALA A 134 28.62 2.87 -1.09
N MET A 135 27.63 2.20 -1.67
CA MET A 135 27.36 0.78 -1.40
C MET A 135 28.49 -0.13 -1.88
N SER A 136 29.10 0.18 -3.03
CA SER A 136 30.21 -0.63 -3.56
C SER A 136 31.48 -0.52 -2.73
N ALA A 137 31.70 0.63 -2.09
CA ALA A 137 32.81 0.87 -1.17
C ALA A 137 32.52 0.37 0.26
N ASP A 138 31.26 0.06 0.57
CA ASP A 138 30.84 -0.39 1.89
C ASP A 138 31.23 -1.87 2.13
N PRO A 139 31.97 -2.19 3.22
CA PRO A 139 32.40 -3.55 3.51
C PRO A 139 31.28 -4.55 3.77
N PHE A 140 30.10 -4.09 4.19
CA PHE A 140 28.95 -4.93 4.53
C PHE A 140 28.12 -5.26 3.28
N TRP A 141 27.83 -4.28 2.42
CA TRP A 141 26.99 -4.48 1.23
C TRP A 141 27.76 -5.05 0.03
N GLY A 142 28.91 -4.47 -0.28
CA GLY A 142 29.72 -4.84 -1.44
C GLY A 142 29.11 -4.50 -2.82
N PRO A 143 29.86 -4.73 -3.90
CA PRO A 143 29.50 -4.29 -5.26
C PRO A 143 28.34 -5.08 -5.90
N ASP A 144 28.16 -6.35 -5.53
CA ASP A 144 27.19 -7.24 -6.17
C ASP A 144 25.74 -7.00 -5.69
N TYR A 145 25.58 -6.42 -4.49
CA TYR A 145 24.29 -6.24 -3.84
C TYR A 145 23.41 -5.17 -4.52
N TRP A 146 24.04 -4.24 -5.24
CA TRP A 146 23.34 -3.15 -5.94
C TRP A 146 22.22 -3.66 -6.86
N SER A 147 22.51 -4.69 -7.66
CA SER A 147 21.55 -5.24 -8.63
C SER A 147 20.27 -5.75 -7.95
N PHE A 148 20.44 -6.46 -6.83
CA PHE A 148 19.35 -7.01 -6.04
C PHE A 148 18.50 -5.91 -5.40
N ILE A 149 19.13 -4.96 -4.70
CA ILE A 149 18.39 -3.91 -4.01
C ILE A 149 17.71 -2.95 -4.98
N PHE A 150 18.36 -2.65 -6.12
CA PHE A 150 17.82 -1.78 -7.14
C PHE A 150 16.55 -2.38 -7.77
N ALA A 151 16.54 -3.68 -8.06
CA ALA A 151 15.33 -4.36 -8.56
C ALA A 151 14.15 -4.26 -7.58
N ARG A 152 14.41 -4.47 -6.28
CA ARG A 152 13.39 -4.34 -5.23
C ARG A 152 12.92 -2.90 -5.04
N ALA A 153 13.83 -1.94 -5.13
CA ALA A 153 13.49 -0.52 -5.05
C ALA A 153 12.63 -0.08 -6.24
N ASN A 154 12.91 -0.60 -7.44
CA ASN A 154 12.12 -0.32 -8.63
C ASN A 154 10.69 -0.87 -8.51
N GLN A 155 10.54 -2.08 -7.96
CA GLN A 155 9.21 -2.62 -7.64
C GLN A 155 8.49 -1.76 -6.60
N LEU A 156 9.19 -1.33 -5.54
CA LEU A 156 8.61 -0.45 -4.54
C LEU A 156 8.18 0.90 -5.13
N SER A 157 8.99 1.53 -5.99
CA SER A 157 8.61 2.78 -6.64
C SER A 157 7.38 2.62 -7.53
N ALA A 158 7.28 1.52 -8.28
CA ALA A 158 6.08 1.22 -9.08
C ALA A 158 4.85 1.03 -8.19
N GLY A 159 4.98 0.29 -7.08
CA GLY A 159 3.91 0.12 -6.10
C GLY A 159 3.47 1.45 -5.47
N ILE A 160 4.40 2.35 -5.15
CA ILE A 160 4.10 3.68 -4.63
C ILE A 160 3.36 4.53 -5.68
N GLN A 161 3.74 4.46 -6.96
CA GLN A 161 3.00 5.16 -8.03
C GLN A 161 1.57 4.63 -8.17
N MET A 162 1.38 3.30 -8.10
CA MET A 162 0.06 2.70 -8.11
C MET A 162 -0.76 3.12 -6.88
N LEU A 163 -0.14 3.20 -5.71
CA LEU A 163 -0.79 3.68 -4.48
C LEU A 163 -1.24 5.15 -4.62
N ILE A 164 -0.40 6.01 -5.20
CA ILE A 164 -0.77 7.41 -5.47
C ILE A 164 -1.99 7.47 -6.41
N ALA A 165 -2.01 6.66 -7.48
CA ALA A 165 -3.13 6.60 -8.42
C ALA A 165 -4.42 6.04 -7.78
N GLU A 166 -4.32 5.05 -6.90
CA GLU A 166 -5.49 4.55 -6.17
C GLU A 166 -5.98 5.56 -5.12
N CYS A 167 -5.08 6.33 -4.49
CA CYS A 167 -5.48 7.42 -3.60
C CYS A 167 -6.30 8.49 -4.35
N THR A 168 -5.86 8.90 -5.55
CA THR A 168 -6.64 9.88 -6.34
C THR A 168 -7.98 9.32 -6.80
N ALA A 169 -8.03 8.03 -7.15
CA ALA A 169 -9.29 7.35 -7.46
C ALA A 169 -10.23 7.29 -6.24
N LEU A 170 -9.73 6.92 -5.05
CA LEU A 170 -10.51 6.90 -3.81
C LEU A 170 -11.00 8.29 -3.41
N GLU A 171 -10.18 9.33 -3.58
CA GLU A 171 -10.59 10.72 -3.34
C GLU A 171 -11.78 11.13 -4.20
N SER A 172 -11.78 10.75 -5.47
CA SER A 172 -12.89 11.03 -6.38
C SER A 172 -14.20 10.37 -5.92
N LEU A 173 -14.10 9.16 -5.35
CA LEU A 173 -15.24 8.40 -4.84
C LEU A 173 -15.75 8.97 -3.51
N VAL A 174 -14.85 9.38 -2.62
CA VAL A 174 -15.18 9.97 -1.31
C VAL A 174 -15.73 11.39 -1.45
N SER A 175 -15.21 12.18 -2.41
CA SER A 175 -15.58 13.59 -2.60
C SER A 175 -16.84 13.78 -3.45
N SER A 176 -17.29 12.76 -4.18
CA SER A 176 -18.52 12.83 -4.97
C SER A 176 -19.74 12.84 -4.04
N PRO A 177 -20.50 13.95 -3.93
CA PRO A 177 -21.77 13.92 -3.22
C PRO A 177 -22.68 12.90 -3.90
N THR A 178 -23.27 11.99 -3.12
CA THR A 178 -24.37 11.15 -3.59
C THR A 178 -25.56 12.05 -3.90
N THR A 179 -25.59 12.67 -5.08
CA THR A 179 -26.72 13.46 -5.57
C THR A 179 -27.82 12.52 -6.05
N ALA A 180 -28.90 12.52 -5.26
CA ALA A 180 -30.30 12.35 -5.64
C ALA A 180 -30.71 11.22 -6.61
N ARG A 181 -31.36 10.22 -6.00
CA ARG A 181 -32.42 9.36 -6.55
C ARG A 181 -33.38 10.11 -7.50
N PRO A 182 -33.57 9.66 -8.76
CA PRO A 182 -34.77 9.97 -9.51
C PRO A 182 -35.88 9.00 -9.11
N THR A 183 -36.86 9.50 -8.36
CA THR A 183 -38.18 8.90 -8.24
C THR A 183 -38.99 9.19 -9.50
N THR A 184 -39.07 8.25 -10.44
CA THR A 184 -40.17 8.18 -11.40
C THR A 184 -40.40 6.72 -11.81
N ARG A 185 -41.54 6.16 -11.36
CA ARG A 185 -42.23 5.11 -12.12
C ARG A 185 -43.04 5.82 -13.20
N PRO A 186 -43.13 5.26 -14.41
CA PRO A 186 -44.39 4.58 -14.72
C PRO A 186 -44.25 3.23 -15.46
N SER A 187 -45.24 2.39 -15.17
CA SER A 187 -45.84 1.30 -15.95
C SER A 187 -45.37 1.06 -17.39
N SER A 188 -44.99 -0.18 -17.70
CA SER A 188 -45.40 -0.87 -18.94
C SER A 188 -45.13 -2.39 -18.81
N GLN A 189 -46.08 -3.19 -19.29
CA GLN A 189 -46.14 -4.65 -19.19
C GLN A 189 -45.50 -5.36 -20.40
N HIS A 190 -45.24 -6.66 -20.20
CA HIS A 190 -45.25 -7.78 -21.18
C HIS A 190 -43.95 -8.24 -21.92
N THR A 191 -43.42 -9.37 -21.41
CA THR A 191 -43.08 -10.67 -22.07
C THR A 191 -42.45 -10.74 -23.48
N PHE A 192 -41.28 -11.39 -23.60
CA PHE A 192 -41.06 -12.79 -24.08
C PHE A 192 -39.71 -12.97 -24.86
N THR A 193 -38.98 -14.06 -24.50
CA THR A 193 -37.97 -14.87 -25.25
C THR A 193 -36.55 -14.41 -25.60
N THR A 194 -35.63 -15.38 -25.39
CA THR A 194 -34.15 -15.54 -25.48
C THR A 194 -33.59 -15.69 -26.93
N PRO A 195 -32.28 -15.98 -27.24
CA PRO A 195 -31.06 -16.20 -26.42
C PRO A 195 -29.72 -15.55 -26.93
N ALA A 196 -28.66 -15.77 -26.13
CA ALA A 196 -27.21 -15.87 -26.48
C ALA A 196 -26.34 -14.61 -26.68
N ALA A 197 -25.32 -14.47 -25.80
CA ALA A 197 -23.87 -14.50 -26.12
C ALA A 197 -23.03 -13.53 -25.26
N PHE A 198 -22.06 -14.09 -24.53
CA PHE A 198 -20.73 -13.58 -24.14
C PHE A 198 -20.55 -12.07 -23.79
N GLN A 199 -20.25 -11.78 -22.51
CA GLN A 199 -18.94 -11.27 -22.03
C GLN A 199 -18.98 -10.87 -20.53
N PRO A 200 -17.82 -10.82 -19.83
CA PRO A 200 -17.73 -10.91 -18.37
C PRO A 200 -17.91 -9.56 -17.70
N THR A 201 -18.93 -9.43 -16.84
CA THR A 201 -19.14 -8.22 -16.05
C THR A 201 -18.75 -8.44 -14.59
N SER A 202 -17.71 -7.70 -14.21
CA SER A 202 -17.57 -6.93 -12.98
C SER A 202 -18.49 -7.29 -11.81
N ILE A 203 -17.87 -7.66 -10.70
CA ILE A 203 -18.50 -7.96 -9.41
C ILE A 203 -18.94 -6.65 -8.74
N SER A 204 -19.91 -5.95 -9.35
CA SER A 204 -20.52 -4.75 -8.77
C SER A 204 -22.03 -4.97 -8.64
N SER A 205 -22.42 -5.72 -7.60
CA SER A 205 -23.83 -5.77 -7.18
C SER A 205 -24.01 -6.38 -5.79
N VAL A 206 -23.48 -5.73 -4.74
CA VAL A 206 -24.08 -5.84 -3.40
C VAL A 206 -23.87 -4.52 -2.70
N LEU A 207 -24.81 -3.57 -2.84
CA LEU A 207 -25.10 -2.51 -1.87
C LEU A 207 -26.38 -1.79 -2.32
N ARG A 208 -27.53 -2.36 -1.90
CA ARG A 208 -28.84 -1.70 -1.95
C ARG A 208 -29.17 -1.27 -0.52
N PRO A 209 -29.42 0.00 -0.23
CA PRO A 209 -29.81 0.41 1.11
C PRO A 209 -31.30 0.13 1.30
N ILE A 210 -31.64 -0.73 2.26
CA ILE A 210 -32.96 -0.78 2.88
C ILE A 210 -32.84 0.03 4.17
N ARG A 211 -33.56 1.14 4.24
CA ARG A 211 -33.77 1.92 5.47
C ARG A 211 -35.21 1.67 5.90
N GLU A 212 -35.38 1.04 7.06
CA GLU A 212 -36.35 1.44 8.09
C GLU A 212 -36.17 0.54 9.32
N GLU A 213 -35.86 1.22 10.43
CA GLU A 213 -36.30 0.94 11.80
C GLU A 213 -36.39 -0.52 12.24
N GLN A 214 -35.30 -1.03 12.84
CA GLN A 214 -35.42 -1.98 13.94
C GLN A 214 -34.21 -1.90 14.87
N GLU A 215 -34.54 -1.89 16.16
CA GLU A 215 -33.64 -1.82 17.32
C GLU A 215 -32.48 -2.83 17.27
N GLU A 216 -31.42 -2.47 18.00
CA GLU A 216 -30.18 -3.20 18.24
C GLU A 216 -30.32 -4.72 18.35
N ARG A 217 -30.16 -5.41 17.21
CA ARG A 217 -29.62 -6.77 17.18
C ARG A 217 -28.58 -6.84 16.10
N GLY A 218 -27.34 -6.53 16.48
CA GLY A 218 -26.17 -6.69 15.62
C GLY A 218 -26.19 -8.06 14.92
N LEU A 219 -26.10 -8.04 13.59
CA LEU A 219 -26.04 -9.24 12.76
C LEU A 219 -24.86 -10.09 13.23
N LYS A 220 -25.13 -11.25 13.83
CA LYS A 220 -24.09 -12.20 14.24
C LYS A 220 -23.43 -12.78 13.00
N LEU A 221 -22.40 -12.12 12.49
CA LEU A 221 -21.55 -12.61 11.41
C LEU A 221 -20.89 -13.92 11.84
N LYS A 222 -21.40 -15.03 11.31
CA LYS A 222 -20.81 -16.35 11.51
C LYS A 222 -19.51 -16.40 10.71
N LYS A 223 -18.39 -16.66 11.39
CA LYS A 223 -17.09 -16.90 10.74
C LYS A 223 -17.24 -17.97 9.65
N SER A 224 -16.76 -17.67 8.45
CA SER A 224 -16.79 -18.61 7.32
C SER A 224 -15.97 -19.88 7.63
N LYS A 225 -16.23 -20.98 6.91
CA LYS A 225 -15.44 -22.22 7.07
C LYS A 225 -13.96 -21.98 6.79
N LEU A 226 -13.64 -21.12 5.83
CA LEU A 226 -12.27 -20.72 5.50
C LEU A 226 -11.63 -19.92 6.64
N ALA A 227 -12.34 -18.93 7.19
CA ALA A 227 -11.84 -18.14 8.32
C ALA A 227 -11.58 -19.00 9.56
N LYS A 228 -12.46 -19.98 9.84
CA LYS A 228 -12.22 -20.97 10.90
C LYS A 228 -10.97 -21.81 10.64
N ARG A 229 -10.70 -22.16 9.38
CA ARG A 229 -9.49 -22.91 8.99
C ARG A 229 -8.23 -22.05 9.11
N GLN A 230 -8.28 -20.79 8.69
CA GLN A 230 -7.16 -19.85 8.83
C GLN A 230 -6.80 -19.60 10.29
N LEU A 231 -7.79 -19.36 11.16
CA LEU A 231 -7.56 -19.22 12.60
C LEU A 231 -6.98 -20.49 13.23
N ARG A 232 -7.41 -21.67 12.76
CA ARG A 232 -6.83 -22.93 13.21
C ARG A 232 -5.38 -23.07 12.75
N LEU A 233 -5.08 -22.76 11.49
CA LEU A 233 -3.72 -22.81 10.94
C LEU A 233 -2.78 -21.83 11.66
N GLN A 234 -3.24 -20.62 11.95
CA GLN A 234 -2.49 -19.63 12.74
C GLN A 234 -2.20 -20.15 14.16
N GLY A 235 -3.17 -20.81 14.80
CA GLY A 235 -2.95 -21.46 16.09
C GLY A 235 -1.93 -22.61 16.03
N GLU A 236 -1.98 -23.43 14.97
CA GLU A 236 -1.02 -24.51 14.71
C GLU A 236 0.40 -23.95 14.43
N GLU A 237 0.51 -22.83 13.71
CA GLU A 237 1.75 -22.11 13.44
C GLU A 237 2.39 -21.56 14.71
N ILE A 238 1.62 -20.87 15.55
CA ILE A 238 2.09 -20.35 16.84
C ILE A 238 2.58 -21.50 17.73
N GLU A 239 1.87 -22.63 17.74
CA GLU A 239 2.29 -23.81 18.51
C GLU A 239 3.59 -24.41 17.95
N PHE A 240 3.73 -24.47 16.62
CA PHE A 240 4.97 -24.93 15.98
C PHE A 240 6.15 -24.02 16.30
N LEU A 241 5.97 -22.70 16.19
CA LEU A 241 6.98 -21.70 16.50
C LEU A 241 7.43 -21.80 17.96
N LYS A 242 6.49 -22.00 18.90
CA LYS A 242 6.80 -22.24 20.33
C LYS A 242 7.64 -23.49 20.53
N ARG A 243 7.35 -24.59 19.82
CA ARG A 243 8.16 -25.82 19.90
C ARG A 243 9.56 -25.63 19.32
N CYS A 244 9.69 -24.95 18.18
CA CYS A 244 10.99 -24.61 17.58
C CYS A 244 11.79 -23.70 18.51
N ALA A 245 11.17 -22.66 19.07
CA ALA A 245 11.79 -21.78 20.05
C ALA A 245 12.29 -22.57 21.26
N MET A 246 11.48 -23.47 21.84
CA MET A 246 11.92 -24.31 22.97
C MET A 246 13.04 -25.30 22.61
N GLN A 247 13.02 -25.89 21.41
CA GLN A 247 14.10 -26.77 20.94
C GLN A 247 15.42 -26.00 20.73
N CYS A 248 15.35 -24.79 20.19
CA CYS A 248 16.50 -23.91 20.01
C CYS A 248 16.97 -23.30 21.36
N TRP A 249 16.04 -22.99 22.27
CA TRP A 249 16.30 -22.34 23.55
C TRP A 249 16.69 -23.29 24.68
N ALA A 250 16.55 -24.61 24.51
CA ALA A 250 17.15 -25.58 25.43
C ALA A 250 18.69 -25.46 25.50
N ARG A 251 19.33 -24.82 24.50
CA ARG A 251 20.76 -24.49 24.48
C ARG A 251 21.11 -23.10 25.05
N ALA A 252 20.13 -22.26 25.35
CA ALA A 252 20.34 -20.92 25.90
C ALA A 252 20.10 -20.90 27.42
N VAL A 253 20.93 -20.17 28.17
CA VAL A 253 20.81 -19.99 29.62
C VAL A 253 19.66 -19.02 29.91
N VAL A 254 18.42 -19.53 29.89
CA VAL A 254 17.21 -18.73 30.16
C VAL A 254 16.85 -18.78 31.65
N PRO A 255 16.57 -17.63 32.30
CA PRO A 255 16.09 -17.56 33.68
C PRO A 255 14.82 -18.37 33.92
N ARG A 256 14.72 -19.05 35.07
CA ARG A 256 13.65 -20.03 35.38
C ARG A 256 12.23 -19.46 35.31
N GLY A 257 12.04 -18.17 35.58
CA GLY A 257 10.72 -17.52 35.56
C GLY A 257 10.09 -17.41 34.17
N LEU A 258 10.89 -17.26 33.12
CA LEU A 258 10.41 -17.19 31.73
C LEU A 258 10.09 -18.57 31.15
N ARG A 259 10.73 -19.63 31.68
CA ARG A 259 10.43 -21.01 31.25
C ARG A 259 9.00 -21.43 31.61
N SER A 260 8.49 -21.02 32.77
CA SER A 260 7.12 -21.34 33.21
C SER A 260 6.03 -20.71 32.35
N GLU A 261 6.30 -19.57 31.71
CA GLU A 261 5.34 -18.87 30.84
C GLU A 261 5.35 -19.41 29.40
N LEU A 262 6.49 -19.98 28.99
CA LEU A 262 6.68 -20.62 27.69
C LEU A 262 6.27 -22.09 27.67
N GLU A 263 6.11 -22.74 28.83
CA GLU A 263 5.62 -24.10 28.89
C GLU A 263 4.19 -24.18 28.35
N PRO A 264 3.92 -25.03 27.34
CA PRO A 264 2.57 -25.18 26.82
C PRO A 264 1.69 -25.68 27.95
N GLN A 265 0.69 -24.87 28.32
CA GLN A 265 -0.40 -25.28 29.19
C GLN A 265 -1.00 -26.55 28.57
N ARG A 266 -0.68 -27.71 29.14
CA ARG A 266 -1.15 -29.00 28.66
C ARG A 266 -2.67 -29.00 28.74
N SER A 267 -3.30 -28.64 27.63
CA SER A 267 -4.71 -28.88 27.38
C SER A 267 -4.89 -30.39 27.55
N ARG A 268 -5.43 -30.80 28.72
CA ARG A 268 -5.96 -32.14 28.93
C ARG A 268 -7.13 -32.27 27.97
N ARG A 269 -6.83 -32.66 26.73
CA ARG A 269 -7.84 -33.15 25.79
C ARG A 269 -8.31 -34.48 26.35
N ASN A 270 -9.34 -34.44 27.20
CA ASN A 270 -10.15 -35.61 27.53
C ASN A 270 -10.83 -36.05 26.24
N ARG A 271 -10.18 -36.94 25.48
CA ARG A 271 -10.82 -37.66 24.40
C ARG A 271 -11.78 -38.65 25.07
N SER A 272 -13.09 -38.39 25.04
CA SER A 272 -14.04 -39.47 25.30
C SER A 272 -13.97 -40.43 24.12
N LEU A 273 -13.50 -41.64 24.38
CA LEU A 273 -13.68 -42.77 23.49
C LEU A 273 -15.15 -43.16 23.52
N THR A 274 -15.92 -42.67 22.57
CA THR A 274 -17.20 -43.27 22.19
C THR A 274 -17.25 -43.33 20.67
N CYS A 275 -16.89 -44.50 20.15
CA CYS A 275 -17.33 -45.04 18.85
C CYS A 275 -18.87 -45.20 18.86
N PRO A 276 -19.50 -45.33 17.68
CA PRO A 276 -19.38 -46.53 16.84
C PRO A 276 -18.48 -46.34 15.62
#